data_AF-A0A7Z9WUK7-F1
#
_entry.id   AF-A0A7Z9WUK7-F1
#
_cell.length_a   1.000
_cell.length_b   1.000
_cell.length_c   1.000
_cell.angle_alpha   90.00
_cell.angle_beta   90.00
_cell.angle_gamma   90.00
#
_symmetry.space_group_name_H-M   'P 1'
#
loop_
_entity.id
_entity.type
_entity.pdbx_description
1 polymer ?
#
loop_
_entity_poly.entity_id
_entity_poly.type
_entity_poly.pdbx_seq_one_letter_code
_entity_poly.pdbx_strand_id
1 'polypeptide(L)' 'MFGEKFVRWEQQTLQKGMMLGREEGREEALQEAAINLYRNGLEPDFIASALKVPMDKVKAWLKDKAH' A
#
# COMPACT_ATOMS: atom_id res chain seq x y z
N MET A 1 -34.21 -21.13 -13.34
CA MET A 1 -33.50 -19.82 -13.37
C MET A 1 -32.80 -19.56 -12.03
N PHE A 2 -31.72 -20.31 -11.73
CA PHE A 2 -30.93 -20.14 -10.47
C PHE A 2 -29.42 -20.06 -10.71
N GLY A 3 -28.95 -20.16 -11.96
CA GLY A 3 -27.51 -20.19 -12.29
C GLY A 3 -26.87 -18.81 -12.46
N GLU A 4 -27.63 -17.77 -12.82
CA GLU A 4 -27.07 -16.45 -13.16
C GLU A 4 -26.65 -15.62 -11.93
N LYS A 5 -27.25 -15.87 -10.76
CA LYS A 5 -26.88 -15.17 -9.53
C LYS A 5 -25.53 -15.61 -8.97
N PHE A 6 -25.16 -16.89 -9.11
CA PHE A 6 -23.93 -17.43 -8.51
C PHE A 6 -22.65 -16.92 -9.20
N VAL A 7 -22.64 -16.92 -10.54
CA VAL A 7 -21.52 -16.42 -11.36
C VAL A 7 -21.18 -14.96 -11.05
N ARG A 8 -22.20 -14.16 -10.70
CA ARG A 8 -22.04 -12.73 -10.38
C ARG A 8 -21.41 -12.48 -9.01
N TRP A 9 -21.48 -13.42 -8.07
CA TRP A 9 -20.84 -13.30 -6.75
C TRP A 9 -19.36 -13.66 -6.79
N GLU A 10 -18.98 -14.73 -7.51
CA GLU A 10 -17.57 -15.13 -7.68
C GLU A 10 -16.73 -14.10 -8.44
N GLN A 11 -17.30 -13.45 -9.46
CA GLN A 11 -16.60 -12.38 -10.16
C GLN A 11 -16.35 -11.14 -9.29
N GLN A 12 -17.24 -10.84 -8.35
CA GLN A 12 -17.08 -9.69 -7.46
C GLN A 12 -16.04 -9.96 -6.37
N THR A 13 -15.92 -11.19 -5.88
CA THR A 13 -14.92 -11.55 -4.87
C THR A 13 -13.51 -11.61 -5.47
N LEU A 14 -13.35 -12.16 -6.67
CA LEU A 14 -12.05 -12.18 -7.38
C LEU A 14 -11.54 -10.77 -7.72
N GLN A 15 -12.42 -9.90 -8.22
CA GLN A 15 -12.03 -8.51 -8.51
C GLN A 15 -11.66 -7.74 -7.24
N LYS A 16 -12.39 -7.93 -6.13
CA LYS A 16 -12.04 -7.32 -4.85
C LYS A 16 -10.72 -7.87 -4.30
N GLY A 17 -10.49 -9.18 -4.38
CA GLY A 17 -9.23 -9.80 -3.94
C GLY A 17 -8.01 -9.33 -4.73
N MET A 18 -8.13 -9.20 -6.06
CA MET A 18 -7.07 -8.65 -6.89
C MET A 18 -6.80 -7.17 -6.63
N MET A 19 -7.85 -6.39 -6.35
CA MET A 19 -7.72 -4.97 -6.03
C MET A 19 -7.02 -4.79 -4.68
N LEU A 20 -7.46 -5.51 -3.65
CA LEU A 20 -6.86 -5.51 -2.31
C LEU A 20 -5.39 -5.95 -2.34
N GLY A 21 -5.07 -7.08 -2.99
CA GLY A 21 -3.68 -7.55 -3.06
C GLY A 21 -2.75 -6.60 -3.83
N ARG A 22 -3.28 -5.84 -4.81
CA ARG A 22 -2.53 -4.81 -5.53
C ARG A 22 -2.34 -3.55 -4.70
N GLU A 23 -3.30 -3.19 -3.86
CA GLU A 23 -3.20 -2.06 -2.94
C GLU A 23 -2.24 -2.36 -1.78
N GLU A 24 -2.33 -3.55 -1.18
CA GLU A 24 -1.42 -4.00 -0.12
C GLU A 24 0.02 -4.08 -0.62
N GLY A 25 0.28 -4.75 -1.75
CA GLY A 25 1.63 -4.84 -2.30
C GLY A 25 2.20 -3.47 -2.72
N ARG A 26 1.34 -2.53 -3.11
CA ARG A 26 1.76 -1.14 -3.39
C ARG A 26 2.11 -0.40 -2.11
N GLU A 27 1.33 -0.58 -1.05
CA GLU A 27 1.59 0.06 0.24
C GLU A 27 2.87 -0.46 0.89
N GLU A 28 3.09 -1.77 0.87
CA GLU A 28 4.32 -2.40 1.36
C GLU A 28 5.55 -1.90 0.58
N ALA A 29 5.47 -1.83 -0.75
CA ALA A 29 6.56 -1.33 -1.58
C ALA A 29 6.89 0.15 -1.29
N LEU A 30 5.86 0.98 -1.06
CA LEU A 30 6.05 2.39 -0.70
C LEU A 30 6.65 2.53 0.70
N GLN A 31 6.23 1.69 1.65
CA GLN A 31 6.78 1.65 3.00
C GLN A 31 8.26 1.24 2.97
N GLU A 32 8.61 0.19 2.25
CA GLU A 32 10.00 -0.28 2.13
C GLU A 32 10.89 0.76 1.44
N ALA A 33 10.38 1.39 0.36
CA ALA A 33 11.05 2.49 -0.30
C ALA A 33 11.28 3.68 0.65
N ALA A 34 10.27 4.08 1.43
CA ALA A 34 10.40 5.17 2.40
C ALA A 34 11.48 4.88 3.46
N ILE A 35 11.51 3.65 3.99
CA ILE A 35 12.51 3.22 4.97
C ILE A 35 13.92 3.22 4.36
N ASN A 36 14.07 2.70 3.15
CA ASN A 36 15.37 2.67 2.47
C ASN A 36 15.88 4.08 2.17
N LEU A 37 15.02 4.99 1.73
CA LEU A 37 15.39 6.39 1.51
C LEU A 37 15.80 7.07 2.82
N TYR A 38 15.07 6.85 3.91
CA TYR A 38 15.41 7.40 5.22
C TYR A 38 16.74 6.86 5.76
N ARG A 39 17.00 5.56 5.58
CA ARG A 39 18.30 4.93 5.93
C ARG A 39 19.48 5.50 5.14
N ASN A 40 19.23 6.00 3.92
CA ASN A 40 20.23 6.69 3.12
C ASN A 40 20.42 8.17 3.53
N GLY A 41 19.78 8.62 4.61
CA GLY A 41 19.92 9.97 5.14
C GLY A 41 19.02 11.01 4.47
N LEU A 42 17.98 10.58 3.74
CA LEU A 42 16.99 11.50 3.18
C LEU A 42 15.97 11.91 4.24
N GLU A 43 15.62 13.18 4.24
CA GLU A 43 14.64 13.75 5.16
C GLU A 43 13.21 13.24 4.85
N PRO A 44 12.36 13.03 5.87
CA PRO A 44 10.99 12.55 5.68
C PRO A 44 10.11 13.42 4.76
N ASP A 45 10.36 14.73 4.68
CA ASP A 45 9.62 15.64 3.80
C ASP A 45 9.94 15.38 2.31
N PHE A 46 11.22 15.15 2.01
CA PHE A 46 11.68 14.81 0.68
C PHE A 46 11.16 13.45 0.25
N ILE A 47 11.15 12.48 1.17
CA ILE A 47 10.61 11.13 0.93
C ILE A 47 9.11 11.20 0.63
N ALA A 48 8.34 11.97 1.41
CA ALA A 48 6.92 12.17 1.18
C ALA A 48 6.64 12.76 -0.21
N SER A 49 7.45 13.73 -0.63
CA SER A 49 7.38 14.36 -1.95
C SER A 49 7.76 13.39 -3.08
N ALA A 50 8.85 12.64 -2.92
CA ALA A 50 9.33 11.68 -3.91
C ALA A 50 8.35 10.52 -4.13
N LEU A 51 7.75 10.02 -3.05
CA LEU A 51 6.79 8.91 -3.08
C LEU A 51 5.34 9.36 -3.30
N LYS A 52 5.07 10.68 -3.35
CA LYS A 52 3.74 11.29 -3.48
C LYS A 52 2.76 10.76 -2.44
N VAL A 53 3.22 10.64 -1.20
CA VAL A 53 2.43 10.20 -0.05
C VAL A 53 2.43 11.27 1.04
N PRO A 54 1.40 11.31 1.90
CA PRO A 54 1.36 12.24 3.02
C PRO A 54 2.55 12.04 3.96
N MET A 55 3.12 13.14 4.44
CA MET A 55 4.25 13.11 5.38
C MET A 55 3.90 12.38 6.69
N ASP A 56 2.65 12.48 7.16
CA ASP A 56 2.17 11.71 8.31
C ASP A 56 2.26 10.19 8.09
N LYS A 57 2.01 9.73 6.86
CA LYS A 57 2.10 8.31 6.50
C LYS A 57 3.56 7.83 6.51
N VAL A 58 4.47 8.64 5.96
CA VAL A 58 5.92 8.37 6.03
C VAL A 58 6.39 8.30 7.48
N LYS A 59 5.98 9.26 8.32
CA LYS A 59 6.31 9.25 9.75
C LYS A 59 5.76 8.01 10.47
N ALA A 60 4.54 7.58 10.14
CA ALA A 60 3.96 6.36 10.70
C ALA A 60 4.79 5.13 10.33
N TRP A 61 5.18 4.99 9.05
CA TRP A 61 6.03 3.90 8.57
C TRP A 61 7.42 3.87 9.22
N LEU A 62 8.01 5.03 9.45
CA LEU A 62 9.33 5.14 10.10
C LEU A 62 9.26 4.82 11.60
N LYS A 63 8.15 5.12 12.28
CA LYS A 63 7.94 4.79 13.69
C LYS A 63 7.76 3.28 13.93
N ASP A 64 7.08 2.60 13.02
CA ASP A 64 6.74 1.17 13.15
C ASP A 64 7.98 0.25 13.10
N LYS A 65 9.05 0.67 12.40
CA LYS A 65 10.32 -0.09 12.27
C LYS A 65 11.43 0.35 13.22
N ALA A 66 11.16 1.25 14.16
CA ALA A 66 12.13 1.70 15.17
C ALA A 66 12.08 0.86 16.47
N HIS A 67 11.34 -0.25 16.49
CA HIS A 67 11.26 -1.21 17.59
C HIS A 67 11.98 -2.53 17.25
#